data_AF-A0A955JQ81-F1
#
_entry.id   AF-A0A955JQ81-F1
#
_cell.length_a   1.000
_cell.length_b   1.000
_cell.length_c   1.000
_cell.angle_alpha   90.00
_cell.angle_beta   90.00
_cell.angle_gamma   90.00
#
_symmetry.space_group_name_H-M   'P 1'
#
loop_
_entity.id
_entity.type
_entity.pdbx_description
1 polymer ?
#
loop_
_entity_poly.entity_id
_entity_poly.type
_entity_poly.pdbx_seq_one_letter_code
_entity_poly.pdbx_strand_id
1 'polypeptide(L)'
;MPDNKRLNQRILDRIMHDESFRKIREAAKTDKENLPKYVHQVRNSFELSPYWDGIISWLLTYDGLVKSLPLTGGMIDSKQDPVTKRVYYSIPVYPETTDENIKSSAKLIRKRYKERGENIDLRKSNAKKTEAEFMALSLYEAGKNYEEIAGVLNSEFDETYIATEIPTLIHKALQKSLRQEKLS
;
A
#
# COMPACT_ATOMS: atom_id res chain seq x y z
N MET A 1 -4.72 -17.11 8.65
CA MET A 1 -5.18 -15.81 9.20
C MET A 1 -6.49 -16.04 9.93
N PRO A 2 -6.83 -15.26 10.98
CA PRO A 2 -8.19 -15.25 11.52
C PRO A 2 -9.22 -15.00 10.40
N ASP A 3 -10.47 -15.41 10.61
CA ASP A 3 -11.54 -15.29 9.61
C ASP A 3 -11.94 -13.82 9.41
N ASN A 4 -11.09 -13.09 8.69
CA ASN A 4 -11.24 -11.66 8.39
C ASN A 4 -12.56 -11.37 7.67
N LYS A 5 -13.16 -12.34 6.99
CA LYS A 5 -14.49 -12.20 6.39
C LYS A 5 -15.56 -12.00 7.45
N ARG A 6 -15.53 -12.78 8.55
CA ARG A 6 -16.47 -12.59 9.67
C ARG A 6 -16.26 -11.26 10.39
N LEU A 7 -15.01 -10.84 10.58
CA LEU A 7 -14.71 -9.53 11.17
C LEU A 7 -15.28 -8.40 10.32
N ASN A 8 -15.01 -8.43 9.03
CA ASN A 8 -15.47 -7.41 8.09
C ASN A 8 -16.99 -7.37 8.00
N GLN A 9 -17.67 -8.52 8.06
CA GLN A 9 -19.13 -8.57 8.09
C GLN A 9 -19.70 -7.92 9.37
N ARG A 10 -19.13 -8.20 10.55
CA ARG A 10 -19.58 -7.55 11.81
C ARG A 10 -19.41 -6.03 11.77
N ILE A 11 -18.31 -5.56 11.20
CA ILE A 11 -18.06 -4.11 11.04
C ILE A 11 -19.10 -3.51 10.08
N LEU A 12 -19.36 -4.15 8.94
CA LEU A 12 -20.39 -3.72 8.00
C LEU A 12 -21.76 -3.65 8.69
N ASP A 13 -22.15 -4.69 9.42
CA ASP A 13 -23.42 -4.74 10.12
C ASP A 13 -23.53 -3.60 11.14
N ARG A 14 -22.46 -3.34 11.90
CA ARG A 14 -22.38 -2.21 12.85
C ARG A 14 -22.59 -0.86 12.14
N ILE A 15 -21.92 -0.62 11.01
CA ILE A 15 -22.06 0.63 10.23
C ILE A 15 -23.51 0.78 9.73
N MET A 16 -24.11 -0.28 9.17
CA MET A 16 -25.44 -0.20 8.55
C MET A 16 -26.58 0.01 9.56
N HIS A 17 -26.38 -0.41 10.82
CA HIS A 17 -27.37 -0.22 11.89
C HIS A 17 -27.20 1.08 12.66
N ASP A 18 -26.11 1.82 12.43
CA ASP A 18 -25.83 3.07 13.13
C ASP A 18 -26.62 4.26 12.57
N GLU A 19 -27.27 5.02 13.45
CA GLU A 19 -28.09 6.17 13.06
C GLU A 19 -27.25 7.34 12.53
N SER A 20 -26.04 7.54 13.06
CA SER A 20 -25.15 8.62 12.61
C SER A 20 -24.67 8.35 11.19
N PHE A 21 -24.37 7.09 10.86
CA PHE A 21 -24.04 6.68 9.51
C PHE A 21 -25.19 6.96 8.53
N ARG A 22 -26.44 6.66 8.90
CA ARG A 22 -27.62 6.97 8.05
C ARG A 22 -27.74 8.47 7.76
N LYS A 23 -27.53 9.33 8.76
CA LYS A 23 -27.55 10.80 8.58
C LYS A 23 -26.44 11.26 7.63
N ILE A 24 -25.22 10.74 7.80
CA ILE A 24 -24.09 11.07 6.93
C ILE A 24 -24.36 10.59 5.50
N ARG A 25 -24.95 9.41 5.32
CA ARG A 25 -25.31 8.86 4.01
C ARG A 25 -26.31 9.75 3.27
N GLU A 26 -27.36 10.21 3.94
CA GLU A 26 -28.33 11.12 3.31
C GLU A 26 -27.69 12.47 2.94
N ALA A 27 -26.81 13.02 3.79
CA ALA A 27 -26.05 14.22 3.46
C ALA A 27 -25.13 14.01 2.24
N ALA A 28 -24.41 12.88 2.18
CA ALA A 28 -23.50 12.55 1.10
C ALA A 28 -24.22 12.33 -0.25
N LYS A 29 -25.49 11.91 -0.25
CA LYS A 29 -26.30 11.81 -1.48
C LYS A 29 -26.63 13.18 -2.07
N THR A 30 -26.88 14.16 -1.20
CA THR A 30 -27.20 15.54 -1.59
C THR A 30 -25.96 16.35 -1.95
N ASP A 31 -24.83 16.09 -1.28
CA ASP A 31 -23.57 16.82 -1.45
C ASP A 31 -22.46 15.85 -1.92
N LYS A 32 -22.49 15.54 -3.21
CA LYS A 32 -21.54 14.61 -3.83
C LYS A 32 -20.12 15.19 -3.93
N GLU A 33 -19.98 16.52 -3.96
CA GLU A 33 -18.68 17.18 -4.07
C GLU A 33 -17.85 16.99 -2.79
N ASN A 34 -18.51 16.87 -1.63
CA ASN A 34 -17.85 16.64 -0.35
C ASN A 34 -17.77 15.16 0.07
N LEU A 35 -17.97 14.21 -0.84
CA LEU A 35 -17.89 12.78 -0.55
C LEU A 35 -16.62 12.36 0.23
N PRO A 36 -15.40 12.84 -0.11
CA PRO A 36 -14.20 12.49 0.65
C PRO A 36 -14.26 12.89 2.14
N LYS A 37 -14.91 14.02 2.45
CA LYS A 37 -15.10 14.49 3.83
C LYS A 37 -16.03 13.56 4.60
N TYR A 38 -17.14 13.14 3.98
CA TYR A 38 -18.08 12.21 4.60
C TYR A 38 -17.47 10.82 4.82
N VAL A 39 -16.66 10.34 3.86
CA VAL A 39 -15.89 9.09 4.02
C VAL A 39 -14.98 9.17 5.24
N HIS A 40 -14.22 10.26 5.36
CA HIS A 40 -13.31 10.46 6.49
C HIS A 40 -14.04 10.55 7.83
N GLN A 41 -15.19 11.22 7.86
CA GLN A 41 -16.04 11.33 9.05
C GLN A 41 -16.53 9.96 9.52
N VAL A 42 -17.07 9.14 8.62
CA VAL A 42 -17.49 7.76 8.94
C VAL A 42 -16.29 6.94 9.40
N ARG A 43 -15.18 6.94 8.66
CA ARG A 43 -13.99 6.14 9.01
C ARG A 43 -13.49 6.46 10.43
N ASN A 44 -13.41 7.74 10.79
CA ASN A 44 -12.98 8.15 12.13
C ASN A 44 -14.00 7.75 13.21
N SER A 45 -15.31 7.90 12.96
CA SER A 45 -16.35 7.54 13.94
C SER A 45 -16.39 6.05 14.30
N PHE A 46 -15.94 5.17 13.39
CA PHE A 46 -15.88 3.73 13.59
C PHE A 46 -14.46 3.20 13.86
N GLU A 47 -13.46 4.09 13.97
CA GLU A 47 -12.04 3.76 14.19
C GLU A 47 -11.47 2.80 13.13
N LEU A 48 -11.85 3.01 11.86
CA LEU A 48 -11.52 2.11 10.77
C LEU A 48 -10.20 2.47 10.10
N SER A 49 -9.50 1.45 9.59
CA SER A 49 -8.29 1.64 8.79
C SER A 49 -8.62 2.22 7.41
N PRO A 50 -7.63 2.81 6.70
CA PRO A 50 -7.84 3.34 5.34
C PRO A 50 -8.35 2.32 4.31
N TYR A 51 -8.21 1.01 4.60
CA TYR A 51 -8.84 -0.07 3.82
C TYR A 51 -10.32 0.20 3.53
N TRP A 52 -11.03 0.78 4.50
CA TRP A 52 -12.46 1.05 4.42
C TRP A 52 -12.84 2.26 3.59
N ASP A 53 -11.91 3.11 3.15
CA ASP A 53 -12.25 4.36 2.43
C ASP A 53 -13.05 4.07 1.15
N GLY A 54 -12.60 3.10 0.35
CA GLY A 54 -13.31 2.70 -0.87
C GLY A 54 -14.66 2.05 -0.58
N ILE A 55 -14.74 1.23 0.47
CA ILE A 55 -15.97 0.56 0.90
C ILE A 55 -16.99 1.61 1.38
N ILE A 56 -16.59 2.52 2.28
CA ILE A 56 -17.44 3.58 2.82
C ILE A 56 -17.91 4.50 1.70
N SER A 57 -17.02 4.90 0.78
CA SER A 57 -17.39 5.70 -0.40
C SER A 57 -18.50 5.02 -1.20
N TRP A 58 -18.38 3.70 -1.43
CA TRP A 58 -19.43 2.92 -2.07
C TRP A 58 -20.71 2.83 -1.21
N LEU A 59 -20.62 2.57 0.09
CA LEU A 59 -21.78 2.49 0.99
C LEU A 59 -22.57 3.81 1.05
N LEU A 60 -21.88 4.95 1.00
CA LEU A 60 -22.50 6.27 1.03
C LEU A 60 -23.24 6.59 -0.29
N THR A 61 -22.76 6.07 -1.41
CA THR A 61 -23.29 6.41 -2.75
C THR A 61 -24.22 5.35 -3.35
N TYR A 62 -24.18 4.10 -2.85
CA TYR A 62 -25.02 3.02 -3.33
C TYR A 62 -26.39 3.07 -2.68
N ASP A 63 -27.49 3.03 -3.45
CA ASP A 63 -28.87 3.11 -2.92
C ASP A 63 -29.50 1.75 -2.59
N GLY A 64 -28.85 0.64 -2.94
CA GLY A 64 -29.37 -0.70 -2.69
C GLY A 64 -29.16 -1.21 -1.27
N LEU A 65 -29.77 -2.36 -0.97
CA LEU A 65 -29.58 -3.07 0.29
C LEU A 65 -28.26 -3.85 0.27
N VAL A 66 -27.34 -3.49 1.15
CA VAL A 66 -26.02 -4.10 1.25
C VAL A 66 -26.07 -5.28 2.21
N LYS A 67 -26.04 -6.50 1.69
CA LYS A 67 -26.02 -7.74 2.52
C LYS A 67 -24.61 -8.24 2.83
N SER A 68 -23.64 -7.86 2.01
CA SER A 68 -22.25 -8.28 2.12
C SER A 68 -21.35 -7.25 1.47
N LEU A 69 -20.11 -7.17 1.94
CA LEU A 69 -19.10 -6.34 1.30
C LEU A 69 -18.84 -6.83 -0.13
N PRO A 70 -18.82 -5.93 -1.13
CA PRO A 70 -18.21 -6.27 -2.39
C PRO A 70 -16.74 -6.59 -2.08
N LEU A 71 -16.28 -7.76 -2.49
CA LEU A 71 -14.86 -8.11 -2.46
C LEU A 71 -14.13 -7.20 -3.46
N THR A 72 -13.99 -5.92 -3.13
CA THR A 72 -13.17 -5.00 -3.88
C THR A 72 -11.75 -5.51 -3.73
N GLY A 73 -11.09 -5.81 -4.85
CA GLY A 73 -9.67 -6.18 -4.85
C GLY A 73 -8.89 -5.25 -3.92
N GLY A 74 -7.90 -5.79 -3.22
CA GLY A 74 -7.11 -4.99 -2.28
C GLY A 74 -6.60 -3.70 -2.95
N MET A 75 -6.50 -2.62 -2.17
CA MET A 75 -5.91 -1.37 -2.65
C MET A 75 -4.56 -1.66 -3.33
N ILE A 76 -4.28 -0.97 -4.43
CA ILE A 76 -2.99 -0.99 -5.10
C ILE A 76 -2.49 0.45 -5.10
N ASP A 77 -1.42 0.69 -4.35
CA ASP A 77 -0.74 1.97 -4.37
C ASP A 77 0.26 1.97 -5.53
N SER A 78 0.22 3.02 -6.33
CA SER A 78 1.25 3.32 -7.32
C SER A 78 2.25 4.25 -6.66
N LYS A 79 3.49 3.80 -6.48
CA LYS A 79 4.58 4.60 -5.95
C LYS A 79 5.62 4.82 -7.03
N GLN A 80 6.28 5.98 -6.97
CA GLN A 80 7.40 6.27 -7.84
C GLN A 80 8.67 6.13 -7.01
N ASP A 81 9.62 5.36 -7.51
CA ASP A 81 10.95 5.28 -6.94
C ASP A 81 11.58 6.69 -7.01
N PRO A 82 11.95 7.29 -5.86
CA PRO A 82 12.47 8.65 -5.82
C PRO A 82 13.80 8.79 -6.57
N VAL A 83 14.57 7.70 -6.68
CA VAL A 83 15.87 7.62 -7.35
C VAL A 83 15.70 7.29 -8.83
N THR A 84 15.10 6.15 -9.14
CA THR A 84 15.05 5.64 -10.53
C THR A 84 13.89 6.22 -11.35
N LYS A 85 12.97 6.94 -10.69
CA LYS A 85 11.72 7.47 -11.26
C LYS A 85 10.79 6.39 -11.84
N ARG A 86 11.08 5.11 -11.62
CA ARG A 86 10.24 4.00 -12.08
C ARG A 86 9.00 3.88 -11.21
N VAL A 87 7.88 3.53 -11.84
CA VAL A 87 6.64 3.28 -11.11
C VAL A 87 6.61 1.84 -10.64
N TYR A 88 6.42 1.63 -9.34
CA TYR A 88 6.15 0.32 -8.76
C TYR A 88 4.80 0.29 -8.05
N TYR A 89 4.24 -0.91 -7.93
CA TYR A 89 2.95 -1.11 -7.29
C TYR A 89 3.12 -1.84 -5.97
N SER A 90 2.45 -1.37 -4.92
CA SER A 90 2.40 -2.04 -3.63
C SER A 90 0.96 -2.38 -3.24
N ILE A 91 0.79 -3.52 -2.55
CA ILE A 91 -0.48 -3.89 -1.93
C ILE A 91 -0.35 -3.56 -0.44
N PRO A 92 -0.93 -2.47 0.07
CA PRO A 92 -1.02 -2.24 1.50
C PRO A 92 -1.79 -3.40 2.16
N VAL A 93 -1.25 -3.91 3.27
CA VAL A 93 -1.87 -4.98 4.05
C VAL A 93 -2.31 -4.41 5.39
N TYR A 94 -3.62 -4.35 5.59
CA TYR A 94 -4.27 -3.96 6.83
C TYR A 94 -4.79 -5.20 7.57
N PRO A 95 -5.14 -5.12 8.86
CA PRO A 95 -5.73 -6.25 9.60
C PRO A 95 -6.95 -6.88 8.90
N GLU A 96 -7.74 -6.07 8.19
CA GLU A 96 -8.96 -6.46 7.48
C GLU A 96 -8.70 -7.09 6.10
N THR A 97 -7.47 -7.02 5.61
CA THR A 97 -7.08 -7.52 4.29
C THR A 97 -7.18 -9.04 4.26
N THR A 98 -7.86 -9.59 3.25
CA THR A 98 -7.99 -11.05 3.05
C THR A 98 -7.02 -11.58 2.00
N ASP A 99 -6.75 -12.88 2.03
CA ASP A 99 -5.93 -13.55 1.01
C ASP A 99 -6.51 -13.41 -0.40
N GLU A 100 -7.84 -13.35 -0.53
CA GLU A 100 -8.52 -13.10 -1.81
C GLU A 100 -8.24 -11.69 -2.32
N ASN A 101 -8.24 -10.68 -1.43
CA ASN A 101 -7.88 -9.31 -1.80
C ASN A 101 -6.44 -9.27 -2.34
N ILE A 102 -5.50 -9.91 -1.63
CA ILE A 102 -4.08 -9.96 -2.04
C ILE A 102 -3.93 -10.65 -3.40
N LYS A 103 -4.56 -11.83 -3.60
CA LYS A 103 -4.50 -12.57 -4.87
C LYS A 103 -5.07 -11.76 -6.03
N SER A 104 -6.21 -11.11 -5.83
CA SER A 104 -6.84 -10.22 -6.81
C SER A 104 -5.90 -9.07 -7.21
N SER A 105 -5.35 -8.36 -6.23
CA SER A 105 -4.47 -7.22 -6.48
C SER A 105 -3.16 -7.65 -7.12
N ALA A 106 -2.58 -8.77 -6.69
CA ALA A 106 -1.39 -9.33 -7.33
C ALA A 106 -1.62 -9.68 -8.81
N LYS A 107 -2.81 -10.20 -9.16
CA LYS A 107 -3.19 -10.46 -10.56
C LYS A 107 -3.28 -9.17 -11.38
N LEU A 108 -3.86 -8.11 -10.82
CA LEU A 108 -3.93 -6.79 -11.46
C LEU A 108 -2.55 -6.16 -11.66
N ILE A 109 -1.69 -6.22 -10.64
CA ILE A 109 -0.31 -5.74 -10.72
C ILE A 109 0.44 -6.49 -11.84
N ARG A 110 0.35 -7.83 -11.87
CA ARG A 110 0.92 -8.66 -12.95
C ARG A 110 0.47 -8.24 -14.33
N LYS A 111 -0.81 -7.94 -14.49
CA LYS A 111 -1.35 -7.45 -15.76
C LYS A 111 -0.71 -6.11 -16.16
N ARG A 112 -0.62 -5.15 -15.24
CA ARG A 112 -0.04 -3.81 -15.51
C ARG A 112 1.42 -3.84 -15.93
N TYR A 113 2.25 -4.66 -15.28
CA TYR A 113 3.66 -4.78 -15.69
C TYR A 113 3.80 -5.54 -17.02
N LYS A 114 2.99 -6.58 -17.25
CA LYS A 114 2.99 -7.29 -18.54
C LYS A 114 2.64 -6.35 -19.70
N GLU A 115 1.68 -5.45 -19.51
CA GLU A 115 1.31 -4.42 -20.49
C GLU A 115 2.46 -3.44 -20.79
N ARG A 116 3.43 -3.30 -19.87
CA ARG A 116 4.63 -2.47 -20.04
C ARG A 116 5.86 -3.22 -20.55
N GLY A 117 5.74 -4.53 -20.81
CA GLY A 117 6.88 -5.38 -21.18
C GLY A 117 7.89 -5.58 -20.07
N GLU A 118 7.50 -5.35 -18.81
CA GLU A 118 8.37 -5.48 -17.64
C GLU A 118 8.13 -6.83 -16.94
N ASN A 119 9.21 -7.51 -16.54
CA ASN A 119 9.12 -8.69 -15.69
C ASN A 119 8.85 -8.31 -14.24
N ILE A 120 8.02 -9.09 -13.55
CA ILE A 120 7.73 -8.88 -12.12
C ILE A 120 8.49 -9.88 -11.27
N ASP A 121 9.07 -9.37 -10.18
CA ASP A 121 9.31 -10.16 -8.98
C ASP A 121 8.42 -9.67 -7.82
N LEU A 122 7.37 -10.45 -7.48
CA LEU A 122 6.48 -10.12 -6.36
C LEU A 122 7.14 -10.56 -5.06
N ARG A 123 7.84 -9.66 -4.39
CA ARG A 123 8.47 -9.93 -3.10
C ARG A 123 7.73 -9.21 -1.97
N LYS A 124 7.60 -9.85 -0.81
CA LYS A 124 7.24 -9.13 0.43
C LYS A 124 8.40 -8.20 0.77
N SER A 125 8.18 -6.90 0.66
CA SER A 125 9.19 -5.90 1.01
C SER A 125 8.77 -5.21 2.31
N ASN A 126 9.73 -5.04 3.22
CA ASN A 126 9.59 -4.02 4.25
C ASN A 126 9.94 -2.70 3.57
N ALA A 127 8.99 -1.77 3.52
CA ALA A 127 9.12 -0.51 2.77
C ALA A 127 10.34 0.30 3.23
N LYS A 128 10.49 0.52 4.55
CA LYS A 128 11.61 1.28 5.13
C LYS A 128 12.96 0.64 4.80
N LYS A 129 13.07 -0.68 4.98
CA LYS A 129 14.31 -1.41 4.68
C LYS A 129 14.65 -1.38 3.19
N THR A 130 13.64 -1.44 2.33
CA THR A 130 13.84 -1.39 0.88
C THR A 130 14.25 0.01 0.42
N GLU A 131 13.70 1.04 1.05
CA GLU A 131 14.09 2.43 0.83
C GLU A 131 15.56 2.68 1.24
N ALA A 132 15.97 2.21 2.41
CA ALA A 132 17.37 2.28 2.86
C ALA A 132 18.33 1.54 1.90
N GLU A 133 17.95 0.35 1.43
CA GLU A 133 18.73 -0.41 0.44
C GLU A 133 18.90 0.36 -0.89
N PHE A 134 17.82 0.93 -1.45
CA PHE A 134 17.91 1.72 -2.68
C PHE A 134 18.63 3.05 -2.50
N MET A 135 18.50 3.70 -1.34
CA MET A 135 19.26 4.90 -1.01
C MET A 135 20.76 4.60 -0.94
N ALA A 136 21.15 3.48 -0.32
CA ALA A 136 22.53 3.02 -0.29
C ALA A 136 23.11 2.83 -1.69
N LEU A 137 22.35 2.18 -2.59
CA LEU A 137 22.74 2.01 -3.99
C LEU A 137 22.90 3.36 -4.72
N SER A 138 21.96 4.30 -4.53
CA SER A 138 22.02 5.63 -5.17
C SER A 138 23.25 6.44 -4.73
N LEU A 139 23.58 6.41 -3.44
CA LEU A 139 24.72 7.13 -2.90
C LEU A 139 26.05 6.51 -3.37
N TYR A 140 26.09 5.18 -3.49
CA TYR A 140 27.23 4.47 -4.08
C TYR A 140 27.41 4.83 -5.56
N GLU A 141 26.34 4.87 -6.36
CA GLU A 141 26.38 5.31 -7.76
C GLU A 141 26.82 6.77 -7.91
N ALA A 142 26.54 7.61 -6.90
CA ALA A 142 27.02 8.99 -6.81
C ALA A 142 28.48 9.12 -6.35
N GLY A 143 29.18 8.01 -6.09
CA GLY A 143 30.59 7.97 -5.72
C GLY A 143 30.90 8.12 -4.24
N LYS A 144 29.89 8.04 -3.35
CA LYS A 144 30.11 8.07 -1.90
C LYS A 144 30.78 6.80 -1.40
N ASN A 145 31.65 6.92 -0.40
CA ASN A 145 32.24 5.77 0.28
C ASN A 145 31.25 5.16 1.30
N TYR A 146 31.58 3.98 1.84
CA TYR A 146 30.67 3.25 2.72
C TYR A 146 30.46 3.93 4.07
N GLU A 147 31.46 4.64 4.62
CA GLU A 147 31.27 5.43 5.84
C GLU A 147 30.27 6.58 5.63
N GLU A 148 30.39 7.30 4.52
CA GLU A 148 29.49 8.39 4.15
C GLU A 148 28.06 7.90 3.92
N ILE A 149 27.90 6.74 3.28
CA ILE A 149 26.59 6.12 3.06
C ILE A 149 25.95 5.75 4.39
N ALA A 150 26.69 5.07 5.28
CA ALA A 150 26.19 4.71 6.61
C ALA A 150 25.77 5.95 7.41
N GLY A 151 26.56 7.04 7.35
CA GLY A 151 26.22 8.31 7.98
C GLY A 151 24.88 8.88 7.50
N VAL A 152 24.65 8.90 6.18
CA VAL A 152 23.39 9.39 5.60
C VAL A 152 22.21 8.49 5.98
N LEU A 153 22.37 7.16 5.96
CA LEU A 153 21.28 6.25 6.33
C LEU A 153 20.91 6.41 7.81
N ASN A 154 21.89 6.57 8.71
CA ASN A 154 21.64 6.81 10.13
C ASN A 154 20.93 8.14 10.42
N SER A 155 21.07 9.16 9.55
CA SER A 155 20.32 10.40 9.69
C SER A 155 18.89 10.34 9.14
N GLU A 156 18.64 9.47 8.17
CA GLU A 156 17.35 9.39 7.46
C GLU A 156 16.42 8.30 8.02
N PHE A 157 16.96 7.27 8.69
CA PHE A 157 16.22 6.11 9.16
C PHE A 157 16.46 5.84 10.66
N ASP A 158 15.43 5.39 11.39
CA ASP A 158 15.50 4.98 12.80
C ASP A 158 16.22 3.62 13.03
N GLU A 159 17.20 3.27 12.18
CA GLU A 159 17.98 2.04 12.26
C GLU A 159 19.48 2.39 12.26
N THR A 160 20.30 1.60 12.95
CA THR A 160 21.76 1.76 12.93
C THR A 160 22.36 0.97 11.78
N TYR A 161 23.07 1.67 10.90
CA TYR A 161 23.82 1.14 9.78
C TYR A 161 25.31 1.40 9.99
N ILE A 162 26.15 0.39 9.75
CA ILE A 162 27.61 0.51 9.77
C ILE A 162 28.21 0.27 8.40
N ALA A 163 29.39 0.84 8.13
CA ALA A 163 30.04 0.82 6.81
C ALA A 163 30.20 -0.61 6.22
N THR A 164 30.43 -1.61 7.06
CA THR A 164 30.60 -3.02 6.65
C THR A 164 29.30 -3.66 6.17
N GLU A 165 28.14 -3.11 6.49
CA GLU A 165 26.82 -3.61 6.06
C GLU A 165 26.36 -3.01 4.74
N ILE A 166 26.92 -1.86 4.35
CA ILE A 166 26.54 -1.11 3.14
C ILE A 166 26.67 -1.94 1.85
N PRO A 167 27.75 -2.72 1.62
CA PRO A 167 27.83 -3.58 0.43
C PRO A 167 26.67 -4.57 0.34
N THR A 168 26.19 -5.09 1.47
CA THR A 168 25.07 -6.03 1.51
C THR A 168 23.75 -5.35 1.15
N LEU A 169 23.54 -4.11 1.62
CA LEU A 169 22.38 -3.31 1.26
C LEU A 169 22.36 -2.99 -0.24
N ILE A 170 23.51 -2.58 -0.80
CA ILE A 170 23.67 -2.33 -2.23
C ILE A 170 23.39 -3.60 -3.03
N HIS A 171 23.94 -4.75 -2.61
CA HIS A 171 23.71 -6.02 -3.29
C HIS A 171 22.22 -6.42 -3.27
N LYS A 172 21.54 -6.25 -2.12
CA LYS A 172 20.10 -6.50 -2.00
C LYS A 172 19.28 -5.55 -2.89
N ALA A 173 19.66 -4.27 -2.95
CA ALA A 173 19.03 -3.30 -3.86
C ALA A 173 19.20 -3.71 -5.32
N LEU A 174 20.39 -4.18 -5.73
CA LEU A 174 20.64 -4.68 -7.08
C LEU A 174 19.82 -5.94 -7.39
N GLN A 175 19.71 -6.88 -6.45
CA GLN A 175 18.86 -8.07 -6.60
C GLN A 175 17.36 -7.75 -6.67
N LYS A 176 16.93 -6.62 -6.08
CA LYS A 176 15.54 -6.12 -6.13
C LYS A 176 15.29 -5.22 -7.34
N SER A 177 16.35 -4.61 -7.87
CA SER A 177 16.30 -3.79 -9.07
C SER A 177 16.07 -4.68 -10.29
N LEU A 178 15.18 -4.25 -11.19
CA LEU A 178 14.92 -4.89 -12.48
C LEU A 178 16.13 -4.88 -13.44
N ARG A 179 17.33 -4.50 -12.97
CA ARG A 179 18.57 -4.41 -13.74
C ARG A 179 19.28 -5.76 -13.96
N GLN A 180 18.67 -6.89 -13.59
CA GLN A 180 19.30 -8.22 -13.74
C GLN A 180 19.63 -8.62 -15.19
N GLU A 181 19.17 -7.90 -16.23
CA GLU A 181 19.47 -8.23 -17.63
C GLU A 181 20.87 -7.83 -18.14
N LYS A 182 21.78 -7.28 -17.32
CA LYS A 182 23.11 -6.81 -17.82
C LYS A 182 24.35 -7.33 -17.12
N LEU A 183 24.25 -8.37 -16.30
CA LEU A 183 25.42 -8.98 -15.67
C LEU A 183 25.37 -10.51 -15.75
N SER A 184 25.12 -11.03 -16.96
CA SER A 184 25.43 -12.41 -17.36
C SER A 184 26.62 -12.39 -18.31
#